data_AF-A0A2M8A0Y2-F1
#
_entry.id   AF-A0A2M8A0Y2-F1
#
_cell.length_a   1.000
_cell.length_b   1.000
_cell.length_c   1.000
_cell.angle_alpha   90.00
_cell.angle_beta   90.00
_cell.angle_gamma   90.00
#
_symmetry.space_group_name_H-M   'P 1'
#
loop_
_entity.id
_entity.type
_entity.pdbx_description
1 polymer ?
#
loop_
_entity_poly.entity_id
_entity_poly.type
_entity_poly.pdbx_seq_one_letter_code
_entity_poly.pdbx_strand_id
1 'polypeptide(L)'
;MGQKRTSGLIKRGGCWHIDKKIFGQRIRGTTGTKSFEEAQALLARRIEELRQAVIFGVRPERVFAEAAIKYLRDNQDKGSIDSDASHLRMIMPYIKDIALHRMHMGTLQSFIEARKKEGRKTRTINHGLKIVRHILNLAASEWIDENGLTWILTAPKIKLLPEYDTRAPQPLSWEQEDRLVAALPEHLRNMALFSMYTGSRDREVCRLRWEWEVRIPQLNASAFIIPAFAMLNGERVRLIKNGQERLIILNKTAQKVIETVRGQDSEFVFTYRGKPIDRMLNSGWKAARQCSNLPTLRVHDLKHTYGRRLRAAGVSYEDRQDLLGHKSGRITTHYSAAEMSKLLEAANKACDKQASTPTLMLLKKVV
;
A
#
# COMPACT_ATOMS: atom_id res chain seq x y z
N MET A 1 43.09 -27.21 44.13
CA MET A 1 42.24 -26.03 44.36
C MET A 1 40.98 -26.16 43.52
N GLY A 2 39.81 -26.34 44.15
CA GLY A 2 38.55 -26.54 43.42
C GLY A 2 38.09 -25.25 42.75
N GLN A 3 37.96 -25.24 41.42
CA GLN A 3 37.29 -24.17 40.69
C GLN A 3 35.87 -24.02 41.24
N LYS A 4 35.60 -22.93 41.95
CA LYS A 4 34.24 -22.54 42.33
C LYS A 4 33.41 -22.47 41.05
N ARG A 5 32.40 -23.34 40.92
CA ARG A 5 31.47 -23.33 39.78
C ARG A 5 30.90 -21.92 39.63
N THR A 6 31.18 -21.27 38.51
CA THR A 6 30.69 -19.92 38.20
C THR A 6 29.18 -19.91 38.32
N SER A 7 28.64 -19.13 39.27
CA SER A 7 27.19 -19.07 39.49
C SER A 7 26.49 -18.62 38.21
N GLY A 8 25.50 -19.41 37.77
CA GLY A 8 24.67 -19.13 36.60
C GLY A 8 25.01 -19.87 35.31
N LEU A 9 25.89 -20.87 35.33
CA LEU A 9 26.07 -21.83 34.23
C LEU A 9 25.55 -23.23 34.60
N ILE A 10 24.73 -23.81 33.74
CA ILE A 10 24.13 -25.14 33.92
C ILE A 10 24.39 -25.97 32.66
N LYS A 11 24.91 -27.19 32.82
CA LYS A 11 25.12 -28.11 31.69
C LYS A 11 23.81 -28.87 31.40
N ARG A 12 23.27 -28.78 30.18
CA ARG A 12 22.06 -29.50 29.73
C ARG A 12 22.19 -29.92 28.27
N GLY A 13 21.89 -31.19 27.98
CA GLY A 13 21.91 -31.70 26.59
C GLY A 13 23.28 -31.62 25.91
N GLY A 14 24.37 -31.79 26.66
CA GLY A 14 25.74 -31.76 26.13
C GLY A 14 26.38 -30.37 26.01
N CYS A 15 25.59 -29.28 26.03
CA CYS A 15 26.09 -27.91 25.99
C CYS A 15 25.85 -27.16 27.31
N TRP A 16 26.55 -26.06 27.50
CA TRP A 16 26.33 -25.14 28.62
C TRP A 16 25.16 -24.18 28.33
N HIS A 17 24.47 -23.79 29.40
CA HIS A 17 23.37 -22.84 29.38
C HIS A 17 23.59 -21.81 30.47
N ILE A 18 23.26 -20.56 30.17
CA ILE A 18 23.24 -19.46 31.11
C ILE A 18 21.87 -19.41 31.78
N ASP A 19 21.85 -19.28 33.10
CA ASP A 19 20.68 -18.99 33.91
C ASP A 19 21.10 -18.16 35.13
N LYS A 20 21.05 -16.84 35.01
CA LYS A 20 21.53 -15.91 36.05
C LYS A 20 20.65 -14.67 36.16
N LYS A 21 20.43 -14.18 37.37
CA LYS A 21 19.72 -12.91 37.61
C LYS A 21 20.72 -11.81 37.96
N ILE A 22 20.68 -10.70 37.23
CA ILE A 22 21.56 -9.52 37.39
C ILE A 22 20.73 -8.26 37.19
N PHE A 23 20.87 -7.26 38.07
CA PHE A 23 20.10 -6.01 38.03
C PHE A 23 18.58 -6.23 37.91
N GLY A 24 18.04 -7.28 38.56
CA GLY A 24 16.61 -7.62 38.49
C GLY A 24 16.19 -8.40 37.24
N GLN A 25 17.00 -8.42 36.18
CA GLN A 25 16.73 -9.14 34.93
C GLN A 25 17.34 -10.53 34.93
N ARG A 26 16.67 -11.51 34.31
CA ARG A 26 17.15 -12.90 34.21
C ARG A 26 17.73 -13.17 32.83
N ILE A 27 19.04 -13.38 32.77
CA ILE A 27 19.75 -13.86 31.59
C ILE A 27 19.54 -15.37 31.50
N ARG A 28 18.85 -15.82 30.46
CA ARG A 28 18.66 -17.25 30.19
C ARG A 28 18.94 -17.57 28.73
N GLY A 29 19.66 -18.65 28.47
CA GLY A 29 19.83 -19.15 27.10
C GLY A 29 20.98 -20.14 26.97
N THR A 30 20.97 -20.92 25.90
CA THR A 30 22.09 -21.81 25.59
C THR A 30 23.33 -21.00 25.19
N THR A 31 24.52 -21.48 25.54
CA THR A 31 25.78 -20.97 25.00
C THR A 31 26.17 -21.66 23.70
N GLY A 32 25.48 -22.75 23.32
CA GLY A 32 25.78 -23.54 22.12
C GLY A 32 27.09 -24.34 22.18
N THR A 33 27.95 -24.06 23.16
CA THR A 33 29.26 -24.70 23.32
C THR A 33 29.25 -25.79 24.39
N LYS A 34 30.08 -26.81 24.18
CA LYS A 34 30.38 -27.87 25.16
C LYS A 34 31.52 -27.45 26.11
N SER A 35 32.31 -26.44 25.74
CA SER A 35 33.44 -25.93 26.52
C SER A 35 32.96 -25.05 27.68
N PHE A 36 33.46 -25.32 28.88
CA PHE A 36 33.14 -24.53 30.07
C PHE A 36 33.77 -23.13 30.01
N GLU A 37 35.00 -23.02 29.50
CA GLU A 37 35.73 -21.76 29.41
C GLU A 37 35.05 -20.80 28.42
N GLU A 38 34.66 -21.28 27.24
CA GLU A 38 33.90 -20.50 26.27
C GLU A 38 32.53 -20.07 26.84
N ALA A 39 31.85 -20.97 27.55
CA ALA A 39 30.58 -20.65 28.21
C ALA A 39 30.75 -19.58 29.31
N GLN A 40 31.86 -19.62 30.04
CA GLN A 40 32.21 -18.62 31.05
C GLN A 40 32.52 -17.26 30.43
N ALA A 41 33.27 -17.23 29.32
CA ALA A 41 33.55 -16.01 28.57
C ALA A 41 32.27 -15.39 27.99
N LEU A 42 31.39 -16.21 27.41
CA LEU A 42 30.07 -15.76 26.92
C LEU A 42 29.18 -15.23 28.03
N LEU A 43 29.18 -15.87 29.20
CA LEU A 43 28.47 -15.35 30.37
C LEU A 43 29.04 -13.98 30.76
N ALA A 44 30.36 -13.88 30.97
CA ALA A 44 31.00 -12.62 31.36
C ALA A 44 30.69 -11.47 30.38
N ARG A 45 30.75 -11.76 29.07
CA ARG A 45 30.37 -10.80 28.02
C ARG A 45 28.93 -10.33 28.15
N ARG A 46 27.95 -11.24 28.33
CA ARG A 46 26.53 -10.86 28.49
C ARG A 46 26.28 -10.06 29.76
N ILE A 47 27.00 -10.36 30.84
CA ILE A 47 26.94 -9.59 32.09
C ILE A 47 27.42 -8.16 31.84
N GLU A 48 28.54 -8.00 31.13
CA GLU A 48 29.08 -6.68 30.82
C GLU A 48 28.17 -5.90 29.87
N GLU A 49 27.62 -6.53 28.82
CA GLU A 49 26.64 -5.90 27.93
C GLU A 49 25.42 -5.35 28.69
N LEU A 50 24.87 -6.12 29.64
CA LEU A 50 23.77 -5.66 30.49
C LEU A 50 24.21 -4.55 31.46
N ARG A 51 25.41 -4.65 32.02
CA ARG A 51 25.96 -3.58 32.86
C ARG A 51 26.09 -2.28 32.07
N GLN A 52 26.60 -2.36 30.84
CA GLN A 52 26.74 -1.21 29.94
C GLN A 52 25.40 -0.58 29.59
N ALA A 53 24.37 -1.39 29.33
CA ALA A 53 23.02 -0.90 29.08
C ALA A 53 22.38 -0.25 30.32
N VAL A 54 22.38 -0.94 31.47
CA VAL A 54 21.67 -0.50 32.69
C VAL A 54 22.37 0.67 33.37
N ILE A 55 23.70 0.65 33.46
CA ILE A 55 24.47 1.68 34.19
C ILE A 55 24.80 2.88 33.29
N PHE A 56 25.23 2.60 32.06
CA PHE A 56 25.79 3.63 31.17
C PHE A 56 24.87 3.99 29.99
N GLY A 57 23.69 3.37 29.88
CA GLY A 57 22.75 3.66 28.80
C GLY A 57 23.25 3.23 27.42
N VAL A 58 24.24 2.33 27.36
CA VAL A 58 24.82 1.86 26.10
C VAL A 58 23.87 0.89 25.44
N ARG A 59 23.44 1.23 24.22
CA ARG A 59 22.50 0.40 23.46
C ARG A 59 23.18 -0.86 22.98
N PRO A 60 22.57 -2.05 23.18
CA PRO A 60 23.08 -3.28 22.58
C PRO A 60 23.19 -3.17 21.07
N GLU A 61 24.27 -3.72 20.51
CA GLU A 61 24.47 -3.76 19.07
C GLU A 61 23.45 -4.72 18.44
N ARG A 62 22.72 -4.23 17.43
CA ARG A 62 21.74 -4.98 16.67
C ARG A 62 21.99 -4.77 15.18
N VAL A 63 21.76 -5.79 14.38
CA VAL A 63 21.92 -5.74 12.92
C VAL A 63 20.60 -5.46 12.20
N PHE A 64 20.68 -5.01 10.95
CA PHE A 64 19.48 -4.70 10.16
C PHE A 64 18.54 -5.90 9.99
N ALA A 65 19.06 -7.12 9.92
CA ALA A 65 18.25 -8.33 9.79
C ALA A 65 17.25 -8.49 10.95
N GLU A 66 17.69 -8.25 12.18
CA GLU A 66 16.85 -8.35 13.38
C GLU A 66 15.74 -7.29 13.36
N ALA A 67 16.10 -6.06 12.96
CA ALA A 67 15.15 -4.97 12.80
C ALA A 67 14.11 -5.28 11.71
N ALA A 68 14.51 -5.85 10.57
CA ALA A 68 13.60 -6.24 9.51
C ALA A 68 12.63 -7.36 9.96
N ILE A 69 13.12 -8.34 10.71
CA ILE A 69 12.29 -9.43 11.27
C ILE A 69 11.27 -8.87 12.26
N LYS A 70 11.71 -8.00 13.18
CA LYS A 70 10.82 -7.33 14.13
C LYS A 70 9.75 -6.51 13.41
N TYR A 71 10.14 -5.70 12.42
CA TYR A 71 9.20 -4.92 11.63
C TYR A 71 8.11 -5.79 10.98
N LEU A 72 8.50 -6.89 10.33
CA LEU A 72 7.55 -7.79 9.70
C LEU A 72 6.62 -8.48 10.70
N ARG A 73 7.13 -8.83 11.88
CA ARG A 73 6.34 -9.43 12.96
C ARG A 73 5.32 -8.46 13.55
N ASP A 74 5.73 -7.21 13.78
CA ASP A 74 4.91 -6.21 14.45
C ASP A 74 3.85 -5.60 13.52
N ASN A 75 3.97 -5.77 12.21
CA ASN A 75 3.11 -5.14 11.20
C ASN A 75 2.35 -6.18 10.34
N GLN A 76 2.02 -7.36 10.89
CA GLN A 76 1.34 -8.43 10.16
C GLN A 76 -0.05 -8.03 9.64
N ASP A 77 -0.72 -7.11 10.32
CA ASP A 77 -2.04 -6.56 9.97
C ASP A 77 -1.96 -5.49 8.85
N LYS A 78 -0.76 -5.01 8.52
CA LYS A 78 -0.56 -4.02 7.47
C LYS A 78 -0.84 -4.65 6.11
N GLY A 79 -1.89 -4.22 5.43
CA GLY A 79 -2.24 -4.73 4.08
C GLY A 79 -1.21 -4.50 2.95
N SER A 80 -0.04 -3.94 3.25
CA SER A 80 1.11 -3.83 2.33
C SER A 80 2.33 -4.61 2.81
N ILE A 81 2.19 -5.43 3.86
CA ILE A 81 3.31 -6.15 4.49
C ILE A 81 3.99 -7.10 3.51
N ASP A 82 3.26 -7.77 2.62
CA ASP A 82 3.83 -8.62 1.58
C ASP A 82 4.69 -7.84 0.58
N SER A 83 4.25 -6.63 0.24
CA SER A 83 5.02 -5.72 -0.62
C SER A 83 6.30 -5.28 0.09
N ASP A 84 6.20 -4.96 1.38
CA ASP A 84 7.34 -4.56 2.19
C ASP A 84 8.34 -5.73 2.35
N ALA A 85 7.85 -6.94 2.61
CA ALA A 85 8.65 -8.16 2.68
C ALA A 85 9.37 -8.45 1.36
N SER A 86 8.69 -8.25 0.22
CA SER A 86 9.31 -8.37 -1.12
C SER A 86 10.45 -7.37 -1.32
N HIS A 87 10.24 -6.10 -0.91
CA HIS A 87 11.29 -5.08 -0.96
C HIS A 87 12.45 -5.37 0.00
N LEU A 88 12.16 -5.85 1.21
CA LEU A 88 13.18 -6.29 2.15
C LEU A 88 14.00 -7.46 1.59
N ARG A 89 13.36 -8.46 0.99
CA ARG A 89 14.06 -9.58 0.36
C ARG A 89 15.07 -9.12 -0.70
N MET A 90 14.75 -8.06 -1.45
CA MET A 90 15.65 -7.50 -2.46
C MET A 90 16.83 -6.72 -1.86
N ILE A 91 16.66 -6.07 -0.70
CA ILE A 91 17.69 -5.20 -0.10
C ILE A 91 18.56 -5.92 0.93
N MET A 92 18.03 -6.96 1.57
CA MET A 92 18.71 -7.75 2.60
C MET A 92 20.08 -8.28 2.19
N PRO A 93 20.33 -8.77 0.97
CA PRO A 93 21.65 -9.23 0.55
C PRO A 93 22.76 -8.18 0.69
N TYR A 94 22.42 -6.90 0.73
CA TYR A 94 23.37 -5.80 0.80
C TYR A 94 23.59 -5.27 2.24
N ILE A 95 22.59 -5.40 3.12
CA ILE A 95 22.60 -4.67 4.40
C ILE A 95 22.28 -5.51 5.63
N LYS A 96 21.94 -6.80 5.49
CA LYS A 96 21.41 -7.62 6.60
C LYS A 96 22.32 -7.66 7.84
N ASP A 97 23.64 -7.71 7.64
CA ASP A 97 24.64 -7.87 8.71
C ASP A 97 25.20 -6.54 9.20
N ILE A 98 24.73 -5.41 8.65
CA ILE A 98 25.19 -4.09 9.05
C ILE A 98 24.50 -3.72 10.36
N ALA A 99 25.31 -3.34 11.36
CA ALA A 99 24.82 -2.82 12.62
C ALA A 99 23.99 -1.55 12.41
N LEU A 100 22.85 -1.43 13.09
CA LEU A 100 21.90 -0.34 12.89
C LEU A 100 22.55 1.05 13.10
N HIS A 101 23.44 1.18 14.08
CA HIS A 101 24.17 2.42 14.36
C HIS A 101 25.21 2.80 13.28
N ARG A 102 25.58 1.85 12.40
CA ARG A 102 26.48 2.07 11.25
C ARG A 102 25.72 2.25 9.95
N MET A 103 24.39 2.22 9.95
CA MET A 103 23.61 2.47 8.75
C MET A 103 23.72 3.94 8.34
N HIS A 104 24.00 4.19 7.06
CA HIS A 104 23.99 5.52 6.48
C HIS A 104 23.71 5.41 4.97
N MET A 105 23.62 6.54 4.25
CA MET A 105 23.29 6.50 2.82
C MET A 105 24.29 5.66 1.99
N GLY A 106 25.57 5.66 2.38
CA GLY A 106 26.63 4.93 1.69
C GLY A 106 26.48 3.41 1.78
N THR A 107 25.94 2.87 2.87
CA THR A 107 25.67 1.42 2.99
C THR A 107 24.58 0.93 2.03
N LEU A 108 23.76 1.84 1.50
CA LEU A 108 22.69 1.54 0.55
C LEU A 108 23.11 1.73 -0.92
N GLN A 109 24.33 2.21 -1.16
CA GLN A 109 24.78 2.60 -2.49
C GLN A 109 24.89 1.39 -3.43
N SER A 110 25.46 0.27 -2.96
CA SER A 110 25.56 -0.96 -3.74
C SER A 110 24.20 -1.50 -4.17
N PHE A 111 23.19 -1.41 -3.29
CA PHE A 111 21.81 -1.74 -3.66
C PHE A 111 21.29 -0.79 -4.75
N ILE A 112 21.45 0.52 -4.57
CA ILE A 112 20.97 1.52 -5.54
C ILE A 112 21.59 1.29 -6.93
N GLU A 113 22.90 1.07 -6.98
CA GLU A 113 23.64 0.81 -8.22
C GLU A 113 23.19 -0.48 -8.90
N ALA A 114 23.05 -1.56 -8.14
CA ALA A 114 22.54 -2.82 -8.67
C ALA A 114 21.14 -2.66 -9.29
N ARG A 115 20.22 -1.98 -8.59
CA ARG A 115 18.86 -1.75 -9.10
C ARG A 115 18.83 -0.83 -10.32
N LYS A 116 19.73 0.17 -10.39
CA LYS A 116 19.89 1.01 -11.58
C LYS A 116 20.43 0.21 -12.77
N LYS A 117 21.42 -0.65 -12.54
CA LYS A 117 21.99 -1.54 -13.57
C LYS A 117 20.96 -2.52 -14.13
N GLU A 118 20.02 -2.97 -13.31
CA GLU A 118 18.85 -3.75 -13.73
C GLU A 118 17.79 -2.93 -14.52
N GLY A 119 17.99 -1.63 -14.74
CA GLY A 119 17.03 -0.76 -15.42
C GLY A 119 15.75 -0.49 -14.62
N ARG A 120 15.79 -0.63 -13.28
CA ARG A 120 14.61 -0.37 -12.44
C ARG A 120 14.37 1.12 -12.28
N LYS A 121 13.09 1.51 -12.33
CA LYS A 121 12.66 2.89 -12.13
C LYS A 121 13.02 3.41 -10.75
N THR A 122 13.36 4.69 -10.67
CA THR A 122 13.76 5.36 -9.42
C THR A 122 12.73 5.20 -8.31
N ARG A 123 11.43 5.30 -8.64
CA ARG A 123 10.34 5.08 -7.67
C ARG A 123 10.38 3.70 -7.01
N THR A 124 10.70 2.66 -7.78
CA THR A 124 10.82 1.28 -7.27
C THR A 124 12.02 1.15 -6.33
N ILE A 125 13.14 1.79 -6.64
CA ILE A 125 14.31 1.85 -5.76
C ILE A 125 13.96 2.59 -4.47
N ASN A 126 13.29 3.74 -4.59
CA ASN A 126 12.82 4.55 -3.47
C ASN A 126 11.88 3.78 -2.53
N HIS A 127 11.09 2.80 -3.02
CA HIS A 127 10.28 1.97 -2.13
C HIS A 127 11.12 1.15 -1.15
N GLY A 128 12.23 0.54 -1.62
CA GLY A 128 13.19 -0.13 -0.72
C GLY A 128 13.80 0.83 0.29
N LEU A 129 14.25 2.01 -0.17
CA LEU A 129 14.84 3.04 0.71
C LEU A 129 13.85 3.57 1.75
N LYS A 130 12.56 3.71 1.38
CA LYS A 130 11.50 4.14 2.30
C LYS A 130 11.30 3.14 3.44
N ILE A 131 11.36 1.83 3.15
CA ILE A 131 11.20 0.79 4.17
C ILE A 131 12.38 0.78 5.12
N VAL A 132 13.62 0.83 4.60
CA VAL A 132 14.82 0.95 5.45
C VAL A 132 14.75 2.17 6.34
N ARG A 133 14.41 3.34 5.78
CA ARG A 133 14.24 4.57 6.55
C ARG A 133 13.18 4.41 7.64
N HIS A 134 12.05 3.82 7.31
CA HIS A 134 10.95 3.63 8.26
C HIS A 134 11.38 2.72 9.42
N ILE A 135 12.01 1.58 9.12
CA ILE A 135 12.55 0.65 10.12
C ILE A 135 13.55 1.35 11.05
N LEU A 136 14.47 2.15 10.49
CA LEU A 136 15.45 2.88 11.29
C LEU A 136 14.80 3.96 12.15
N ASN A 137 13.76 4.64 11.66
CA ASN A 137 12.99 5.58 12.48
C ASN A 137 12.29 4.86 13.63
N LEU A 138 11.60 3.73 13.38
CA LEU A 138 10.97 2.93 14.43
C LEU A 138 12.00 2.48 15.48
N ALA A 139 13.18 2.04 15.04
CA ALA A 139 14.28 1.66 15.92
C ALA A 139 14.81 2.83 16.77
N ALA A 140 14.69 4.06 16.29
CA ALA A 140 15.14 5.26 16.99
C ALA A 140 14.08 5.87 17.92
N SER A 141 12.79 5.56 17.73
CA SER A 141 11.70 6.24 18.45
C SER A 141 10.74 5.30 19.20
N GLU A 142 10.30 4.22 18.58
CA GLU A 142 9.20 3.39 19.10
C GLU A 142 9.69 2.08 19.71
N TRP A 143 10.82 1.55 19.23
CA TRP A 143 11.35 0.28 19.71
C TRP A 143 12.23 0.48 20.92
N ILE A 144 11.61 0.32 22.09
CA ILE A 144 12.25 0.33 23.40
C ILE A 144 12.55 -1.11 23.80
N ASP A 145 13.77 -1.38 24.24
CA ASP A 145 14.17 -2.68 24.76
C ASP A 145 13.86 -2.84 26.26
N GLU A 146 14.18 -4.01 26.80
CA GLU A 146 13.98 -4.35 28.21
C GLU A 146 14.71 -3.44 29.21
N ASN A 147 15.68 -2.64 28.74
CA ASN A 147 16.42 -1.67 29.52
C ASN A 147 15.85 -0.24 29.41
N GLY A 148 14.72 -0.05 28.73
CA GLY A 148 14.15 1.28 28.50
C GLY A 148 14.91 2.09 27.44
N LEU A 149 15.78 1.46 26.65
CA LEU A 149 16.57 2.12 25.63
C LEU A 149 16.00 1.87 24.24
N THR A 150 16.05 2.90 23.38
CA THR A 150 15.76 2.72 21.95
C THR A 150 16.79 1.82 21.28
N TRP A 151 16.41 1.10 20.23
CA TRP A 151 17.33 0.20 19.52
C TRP A 151 18.52 0.93 18.88
N ILE A 152 18.32 2.17 18.43
CA ILE A 152 19.39 3.10 18.05
C ILE A 152 19.14 4.48 18.65
N LEU A 153 20.20 5.27 18.83
CA LEU A 153 20.09 6.60 19.39
C LEU A 153 19.39 7.57 18.43
N THR A 154 19.80 7.59 17.17
CA THR A 154 19.22 8.43 16.12
C THR A 154 19.14 7.67 14.81
N ALA A 155 18.08 7.92 14.04
CA ALA A 155 17.95 7.36 12.70
C ALA A 155 18.80 8.18 11.71
N PRO A 156 19.59 7.53 10.84
CA PRO A 156 20.39 8.22 9.84
C PRO A 156 19.50 8.85 8.76
N LYS A 157 19.97 9.97 8.20
CA LYS A 157 19.29 10.63 7.08
C LYS A 157 19.48 9.84 5.79
N ILE A 158 18.53 8.97 5.46
CA ILE A 158 18.46 8.32 4.14
C ILE A 158 17.75 9.28 3.19
N LYS A 159 18.37 9.71 2.07
CA LYS A 159 17.74 10.59 1.06
C LYS A 159 17.08 9.76 -0.04
N LEU A 160 15.87 10.13 -0.48
CA LEU A 160 15.27 9.50 -1.66
C LEU A 160 15.92 10.04 -2.93
N LEU A 161 16.00 9.19 -3.93
CA LEU A 161 16.45 9.57 -5.26
C LEU A 161 15.37 10.43 -5.94
N PRO A 162 15.75 11.48 -6.68
CA PRO A 162 14.79 12.32 -7.39
C PRO A 162 14.08 11.53 -8.51
N GLU A 163 12.75 11.64 -8.58
CA GLU A 163 11.91 10.96 -9.57
C GLU A 163 11.63 11.90 -10.75
N TYR A 164 12.42 11.77 -11.84
CA TYR A 164 12.22 12.56 -13.06
C TYR A 164 11.34 11.87 -14.11
N ASP A 165 11.11 10.55 -13.97
CA ASP A 165 10.44 9.70 -14.95
C ASP A 165 8.96 9.41 -14.61
N THR A 166 8.35 10.29 -13.81
CA THR A 166 6.92 10.13 -13.47
C THR A 166 6.06 10.35 -14.70
N ARG A 167 5.23 9.36 -15.00
CA ARG A 167 4.31 9.45 -16.13
C ARG A 167 3.19 10.44 -15.80
N ALA A 168 2.95 11.38 -16.71
CA ALA A 168 1.79 12.26 -16.65
C ALA A 168 0.48 11.46 -16.80
N PRO A 169 -0.58 11.79 -16.03
CA PRO A 169 -1.91 11.24 -16.26
C PRO A 169 -2.35 11.43 -17.70
N GLN A 170 -3.00 10.42 -18.29
CA GLN A 170 -3.49 10.47 -19.67
C GLN A 170 -5.02 10.38 -19.71
N PRO A 171 -5.74 11.44 -19.33
CA PRO A 171 -7.20 11.47 -19.43
C PRO A 171 -7.63 11.43 -20.90
N LEU A 172 -8.66 10.64 -21.20
CA LEU A 172 -9.15 10.42 -22.56
C LEU A 172 -9.90 11.64 -23.11
N SER A 173 -9.72 11.93 -24.40
CA SER A 173 -10.66 12.75 -25.17
C SER A 173 -11.93 11.96 -25.48
N TRP A 174 -12.97 12.63 -25.98
CA TRP A 174 -14.21 11.97 -26.38
C TRP A 174 -13.99 11.00 -27.55
N GLU A 175 -13.20 11.39 -28.55
CA GLU A 175 -12.88 10.54 -29.70
C GLU A 175 -12.03 9.32 -29.30
N GLN A 176 -11.14 9.50 -28.31
CA GLN A 176 -10.35 8.39 -27.75
C GLN A 176 -11.22 7.42 -26.96
N GLU A 177 -12.21 7.92 -26.20
CA GLU A 177 -13.23 7.08 -25.56
C GLU A 177 -13.99 6.27 -26.61
N ASP A 178 -14.54 6.91 -27.64
CA ASP A 178 -15.36 6.24 -28.65
C ASP A 178 -14.55 5.12 -29.35
N ARG A 179 -13.29 5.37 -29.72
CA ARG A 179 -12.38 4.34 -30.28
C ARG A 179 -12.07 3.21 -29.30
N LEU A 180 -11.91 3.50 -28.01
CA LEU A 180 -11.61 2.50 -26.99
C LEU A 180 -12.83 1.61 -26.73
N VAL A 181 -13.99 2.22 -26.54
CA VAL A 181 -15.26 1.55 -26.27
C VAL A 181 -15.64 0.63 -27.42
N ALA A 182 -15.44 1.06 -28.67
CA ALA A 182 -15.68 0.22 -29.85
C ALA A 182 -14.75 -1.00 -29.94
N ALA A 183 -13.50 -0.88 -29.48
CA ALA A 183 -12.52 -1.97 -29.53
C ALA A 183 -12.60 -2.95 -28.34
N LEU A 184 -13.28 -2.58 -27.25
CA LEU A 184 -13.36 -3.41 -26.04
C LEU A 184 -14.42 -4.52 -26.19
N PRO A 185 -14.12 -5.76 -25.74
CA PRO A 185 -15.12 -6.79 -25.52
C PRO A 185 -16.22 -6.29 -24.56
N GLU A 186 -17.45 -6.77 -24.74
CA GLU A 186 -18.64 -6.26 -24.05
C GLU A 186 -18.48 -6.13 -22.52
N HIS A 187 -18.04 -7.19 -21.84
CA HIS A 187 -17.82 -7.15 -20.39
C HIS A 187 -16.84 -6.04 -19.96
N LEU A 188 -15.71 -5.88 -20.68
CA LEU A 188 -14.75 -4.81 -20.39
C LEU A 188 -15.26 -3.43 -20.80
N ARG A 189 -16.06 -3.34 -21.86
CA ARG A 189 -16.68 -2.11 -22.32
C ARG A 189 -17.60 -1.54 -21.25
N ASN A 190 -18.47 -2.37 -20.67
CA ASN A 190 -19.36 -1.98 -19.58
C ASN A 190 -18.55 -1.55 -18.34
N MET A 191 -17.55 -2.33 -17.94
CA MET A 191 -16.68 -1.97 -16.80
C MET A 191 -15.88 -0.68 -17.04
N ALA A 192 -15.41 -0.45 -18.27
CA ALA A 192 -14.66 0.75 -18.65
C ALA A 192 -15.55 2.00 -18.59
N LEU A 193 -16.74 1.94 -19.19
CA LEU A 193 -17.72 3.02 -19.11
C LEU A 193 -18.09 3.31 -17.65
N PHE A 194 -18.44 2.28 -16.88
CA PHE A 194 -18.72 2.45 -15.45
C PHE A 194 -17.58 3.16 -14.73
N SER A 195 -16.34 2.68 -14.90
CA SER A 195 -15.14 3.30 -14.29
C SER A 195 -14.93 4.76 -14.72
N MET A 196 -15.12 5.06 -16.00
CA MET A 196 -14.90 6.39 -16.59
C MET A 196 -15.94 7.43 -16.17
N TYR A 197 -17.14 6.99 -15.79
CA TYR A 197 -18.23 7.86 -15.34
C TYR A 197 -18.47 7.81 -13.83
N THR A 198 -17.73 7.02 -13.06
CA THR A 198 -17.85 6.97 -11.58
C THR A 198 -16.53 7.25 -10.84
N GLY A 199 -15.40 7.27 -11.56
CA GLY A 199 -14.09 7.43 -10.94
C GLY A 199 -13.66 6.27 -10.05
N SER A 200 -14.30 5.11 -10.23
CA SER A 200 -14.05 3.89 -9.47
C SER A 200 -12.66 3.31 -9.77
N ARG A 201 -12.05 2.66 -8.78
CA ARG A 201 -10.76 1.95 -8.95
C ARG A 201 -11.01 0.58 -9.59
N ASP A 202 -10.00 0.06 -10.29
CA ASP A 202 -10.04 -1.26 -10.96
C ASP A 202 -10.62 -2.37 -10.06
N ARG A 203 -10.10 -2.52 -8.84
CA ARG A 203 -10.60 -3.52 -7.88
C ARG A 203 -12.03 -3.26 -7.38
N GLU A 204 -12.44 -1.99 -7.26
CA GLU A 204 -13.80 -1.62 -6.83
C GLU A 204 -14.82 -2.12 -7.86
N VAL A 205 -14.52 -1.96 -9.15
CA VAL A 205 -15.40 -2.41 -10.25
C VAL A 205 -15.35 -3.92 -10.44
N CYS A 206 -14.15 -4.51 -10.39
CA CYS A 206 -13.94 -5.96 -10.55
C CYS A 206 -14.66 -6.83 -9.50
N ARG A 207 -14.93 -6.27 -8.32
CA ARG A 207 -15.56 -6.99 -7.19
C ARG A 207 -16.86 -6.33 -6.75
N LEU A 208 -17.46 -5.47 -7.58
CA LEU A 208 -18.70 -4.77 -7.28
C LEU A 208 -19.86 -5.77 -7.17
N ARG A 209 -20.67 -5.64 -6.11
CA ARG A 209 -21.79 -6.54 -5.81
C ARG A 209 -23.13 -5.83 -5.83
N TRP A 210 -24.19 -6.56 -6.20
CA TRP A 210 -25.55 -6.03 -6.20
C TRP A 210 -26.07 -5.72 -4.79
N GLU A 211 -25.64 -6.47 -3.78
CA GLU A 211 -26.00 -6.23 -2.37
C GLU A 211 -25.56 -4.85 -1.84
N TRP A 212 -24.61 -4.19 -2.53
CA TRP A 212 -24.15 -2.84 -2.18
C TRP A 212 -24.95 -1.74 -2.87
N GLU A 213 -25.89 -2.07 -3.77
CA GLU A 213 -26.76 -1.11 -4.44
C GLU A 213 -27.81 -0.58 -3.47
N VAL A 214 -27.85 0.74 -3.33
CA VAL A 214 -28.88 1.46 -2.59
C VAL A 214 -29.71 2.26 -3.59
N ARG A 215 -31.00 1.91 -3.70
CA ARG A 215 -31.97 2.68 -4.48
C ARG A 215 -32.38 3.92 -3.71
N ILE A 216 -32.49 5.05 -4.41
CA ILE A 216 -32.90 6.35 -3.87
C ILE A 216 -34.15 6.79 -4.63
N PRO A 217 -35.35 6.30 -4.26
CA PRO A 217 -36.57 6.51 -5.03
C PRO A 217 -36.89 7.99 -5.26
N GLN A 218 -36.61 8.86 -4.29
CA GLN A 218 -36.89 10.29 -4.37
C GLN A 218 -36.12 11.01 -5.49
N LEU A 219 -34.97 10.46 -5.88
CA LEU A 219 -34.12 11.02 -6.95
C LEU A 219 -34.21 10.21 -8.25
N ASN A 220 -35.03 9.15 -8.28
CA ASN A 220 -35.06 8.15 -9.34
C ASN A 220 -33.63 7.68 -9.73
N ALA A 221 -32.80 7.44 -8.71
CA ALA A 221 -31.38 7.15 -8.87
C ALA A 221 -30.96 6.00 -7.95
N SER A 222 -29.74 5.50 -8.17
CA SER A 222 -29.12 4.52 -7.29
C SER A 222 -27.68 4.91 -7.00
N ALA A 223 -27.14 4.39 -5.91
CA ALA A 223 -25.73 4.50 -5.56
C ALA A 223 -25.21 3.14 -5.08
N PHE A 224 -23.91 2.92 -5.15
CA PHE A 224 -23.28 1.80 -4.45
C PHE A 224 -22.56 2.32 -3.21
N ILE A 225 -22.72 1.62 -2.09
CA ILE A 225 -21.94 1.83 -0.87
C ILE A 225 -21.04 0.61 -0.70
N ILE A 226 -19.79 0.71 -1.17
CA ILE A 226 -18.82 -0.38 -1.00
C ILE A 226 -18.29 -0.32 0.44
N PRO A 227 -18.44 -1.39 1.22
CA PRO A 227 -17.96 -1.40 2.59
C PRO A 227 -16.43 -1.36 2.63
N ALA A 228 -15.86 -0.76 3.68
CA ALA A 228 -14.41 -0.68 3.84
C ALA A 228 -13.76 -2.08 3.93
N PHE A 229 -14.50 -3.04 4.50
CA PHE A 229 -14.10 -4.42 4.73
C PHE A 229 -15.25 -5.35 4.36
N ALA A 230 -14.93 -6.56 3.89
CA ALA A 230 -15.88 -7.64 3.74
C ALA A 230 -15.30 -8.95 4.26
N MET A 231 -16.17 -9.87 4.65
CA MET A 231 -15.78 -11.24 4.97
C MET A 231 -15.73 -12.03 3.68
N LEU A 232 -14.54 -12.52 3.31
CA LEU A 232 -14.36 -13.40 2.16
C LEU A 232 -13.69 -14.68 2.67
N ASN A 233 -14.34 -15.83 2.47
CA ASN A 233 -13.85 -17.14 2.92
C ASN A 233 -13.49 -17.20 4.43
N GLY A 234 -14.26 -16.50 5.28
CA GLY A 234 -14.01 -16.44 6.72
C GLY A 234 -12.94 -15.43 7.16
N GLU A 235 -12.30 -14.72 6.22
CA GLU A 235 -11.29 -13.70 6.52
C GLU A 235 -11.82 -12.29 6.27
N ARG A 236 -11.47 -11.35 7.16
CA ARG A 236 -11.81 -9.94 7.00
C ARG A 236 -10.86 -9.29 6.00
N VAL A 237 -11.34 -9.09 4.77
CA VAL A 237 -10.56 -8.48 3.69
C VAL A 237 -10.89 -7.00 3.57
N ARG A 238 -9.86 -6.15 3.53
CA ARG A 238 -10.01 -4.72 3.24
C ARG A 238 -10.31 -4.52 1.76
N LEU A 239 -11.49 -4.01 1.43
CA LEU A 239 -11.91 -3.74 0.04
C LEU A 239 -11.44 -2.37 -0.45
N ILE A 240 -11.49 -1.36 0.42
CA ILE A 240 -11.13 0.02 0.08
C ILE A 240 -9.80 0.40 0.73
N LYS A 241 -8.84 0.86 -0.09
CA LYS A 241 -7.46 1.17 0.33
C LYS A 241 -7.39 2.12 1.53
N ASN A 242 -8.33 3.05 1.63
CA ASN A 242 -8.35 4.09 2.66
C ASN A 242 -9.04 3.63 3.97
N GLY A 243 -9.59 2.41 4.02
CA GLY A 243 -10.27 1.88 5.21
C GLY A 243 -11.60 2.57 5.54
N GLN A 244 -12.13 3.36 4.62
CA GLN A 244 -13.43 4.02 4.70
C GLN A 244 -14.34 3.48 3.60
N GLU A 245 -15.65 3.52 3.84
CA GLU A 245 -16.64 3.14 2.85
C GLU A 245 -16.51 4.02 1.60
N ARG A 246 -16.91 3.46 0.46
CA ARG A 246 -16.83 4.13 -0.83
C ARG A 246 -18.23 4.27 -1.41
N LEU A 247 -18.75 5.49 -1.35
CA LEU A 247 -19.95 5.89 -2.08
C LEU A 247 -19.63 6.05 -3.57
N ILE A 248 -20.40 5.41 -4.43
CA ILE A 248 -20.39 5.60 -5.89
C ILE A 248 -21.80 5.99 -6.32
N ILE A 249 -21.98 7.25 -6.71
CA ILE A 249 -23.26 7.73 -7.23
C ILE A 249 -23.37 7.38 -8.70
N LEU A 250 -24.52 6.82 -9.10
CA LEU A 250 -24.76 6.46 -10.49
C LEU A 250 -25.34 7.65 -11.25
N ASN A 251 -24.48 8.30 -12.04
CA ASN A 251 -24.97 9.22 -13.06
C ASN A 251 -25.69 8.47 -14.18
N LYS A 252 -26.32 9.23 -15.09
CA LYS A 252 -27.09 8.70 -16.21
C LYS A 252 -26.37 7.64 -17.03
N THR A 253 -25.07 7.78 -17.27
CA THR A 253 -24.30 6.79 -18.05
C THR A 253 -24.01 5.53 -17.23
N ALA A 254 -23.58 5.69 -15.98
CA ALA A 254 -23.31 4.55 -15.09
C ALA A 254 -24.59 3.75 -14.79
N GLN A 255 -25.72 4.42 -14.59
CA GLN A 255 -27.02 3.77 -14.41
C GLN A 255 -27.38 2.94 -15.65
N LYS A 256 -27.28 3.51 -16.86
CA LYS A 256 -27.52 2.76 -18.11
C LYS A 256 -26.65 1.51 -18.21
N VAL A 257 -25.36 1.63 -17.87
CA VAL A 257 -24.42 0.51 -17.90
C VAL A 257 -24.81 -0.60 -16.94
N ILE A 258 -25.21 -0.29 -15.70
CA ILE A 258 -25.59 -1.35 -14.76
C ILE A 258 -26.91 -2.03 -15.16
N GLU A 259 -27.84 -1.30 -15.78
CA GLU A 259 -29.09 -1.90 -16.26
C GLU A 259 -28.86 -2.86 -17.44
N THR A 260 -27.82 -2.69 -18.26
CA THR A 260 -27.51 -3.66 -19.33
C THR A 260 -26.94 -4.99 -18.81
N VAL A 261 -26.36 -5.00 -17.60
CA VAL A 261 -25.78 -6.20 -16.97
C VAL A 261 -26.66 -6.78 -15.87
N ARG A 262 -27.76 -6.10 -15.53
CA ARG A 262 -28.70 -6.58 -14.51
C ARG A 262 -29.31 -7.92 -14.92
N GLY A 263 -29.34 -8.86 -13.98
CA GLY A 263 -29.85 -10.21 -14.22
C GLY A 263 -28.87 -11.17 -14.90
N GLN A 264 -27.69 -10.72 -15.34
CA GLN A 264 -26.66 -11.62 -15.87
C GLN A 264 -25.98 -12.46 -14.78
N ASP A 265 -25.90 -11.92 -13.57
CA ASP A 265 -25.37 -12.59 -12.37
C ASP A 265 -26.10 -12.04 -11.14
N SER A 266 -26.36 -12.90 -10.14
CA SER A 266 -27.11 -12.54 -8.94
C SER A 266 -26.28 -11.87 -7.85
N GLU A 267 -24.96 -12.05 -7.85
CA GLU A 267 -24.06 -11.58 -6.79
C GLU A 267 -23.23 -10.38 -7.26
N PHE A 268 -22.57 -10.51 -8.42
CA PHE A 268 -21.63 -9.52 -8.93
C PHE A 268 -22.24 -8.67 -10.06
N VAL A 269 -21.96 -7.37 -10.04
CA VAL A 269 -22.45 -6.44 -11.07
C VAL A 269 -21.78 -6.69 -12.42
N PHE A 270 -20.48 -7.00 -12.41
CA PHE A 270 -19.71 -7.27 -13.62
C PHE A 270 -19.06 -8.64 -13.55
N THR A 271 -19.39 -9.50 -14.50
CA THR A 271 -18.81 -10.83 -14.63
C THR A 271 -18.34 -11.10 -16.06
N TYR A 272 -17.48 -12.11 -16.20
CA TYR A 272 -17.12 -12.70 -17.48
C TYR A 272 -17.24 -14.21 -17.34
N ARG A 273 -18.13 -14.82 -18.13
CA ARG A 273 -18.44 -16.26 -18.06
C ARG A 273 -18.86 -16.70 -16.64
N GLY A 274 -19.74 -15.92 -16.01
CA GLY A 274 -20.30 -16.23 -14.68
C GLY A 274 -19.31 -16.09 -13.52
N LYS A 275 -18.18 -15.40 -13.71
CA LYS A 275 -17.20 -15.15 -12.65
C LYS A 275 -16.76 -13.69 -12.63
N PRO A 276 -16.49 -13.10 -11.46
CA PRO A 276 -15.83 -11.80 -11.39
C PRO A 276 -14.42 -11.89 -11.98
N ILE A 277 -13.95 -10.82 -12.61
CA ILE A 277 -12.57 -10.73 -13.08
C ILE A 277 -11.67 -10.13 -11.99
N ASP A 278 -10.40 -10.51 -11.92
CA ASP A 278 -9.50 -9.97 -10.89
C ASP A 278 -8.99 -8.56 -11.21
N ARG A 279 -8.81 -8.25 -12.49
CA ARG A 279 -8.33 -6.97 -13.01
C ARG A 279 -8.86 -6.73 -14.42
N MET A 280 -9.24 -5.50 -14.72
CA MET A 280 -9.61 -5.09 -16.08
C MET A 280 -8.40 -5.03 -17.03
N LEU A 281 -7.18 -4.80 -16.52
CA LEU A 281 -5.94 -4.77 -17.32
C LEU A 281 -5.47 -6.18 -17.74
N ASN A 282 -6.34 -6.93 -18.40
CA ASN A 282 -6.10 -8.28 -18.92
C ASN A 282 -5.70 -8.25 -20.41
N SER A 283 -5.64 -9.42 -21.06
CA SER A 283 -5.30 -9.55 -22.48
C SER A 283 -6.27 -8.77 -23.39
N GLY A 284 -7.58 -8.84 -23.12
CA GLY A 284 -8.61 -8.12 -23.88
C GLY A 284 -8.42 -6.60 -23.84
N TRP A 285 -8.17 -6.03 -22.65
CA TRP A 285 -7.84 -4.60 -22.52
C TRP A 285 -6.56 -4.23 -23.27
N LYS A 286 -5.52 -5.06 -23.15
CA LYS A 286 -4.24 -4.83 -23.82
C LYS A 286 -4.38 -4.86 -25.35
N ALA A 287 -5.23 -5.72 -25.90
CA ALA A 287 -5.53 -5.74 -27.32
C ALA A 287 -6.30 -4.49 -27.74
N ALA A 288 -7.40 -4.17 -27.05
CA ALA A 288 -8.24 -3.01 -27.36
C ALA A 288 -7.45 -1.70 -27.36
N ARG A 289 -6.62 -1.46 -26.34
CA ARG A 289 -5.83 -0.21 -26.28
C ARG A 289 -4.79 -0.10 -27.41
N GLN A 290 -4.32 -1.21 -27.99
CA GLN A 290 -3.43 -1.16 -29.16
C GLN A 290 -4.23 -0.78 -30.40
N CYS A 291 -5.37 -1.43 -30.63
CA CYS A 291 -6.27 -1.12 -31.74
C CYS A 291 -6.76 0.34 -31.72
N SER A 292 -6.95 0.92 -30.53
CA SER A 292 -7.41 2.31 -30.37
C SER A 292 -6.28 3.35 -30.36
N ASN A 293 -5.02 2.97 -30.63
CA ASN A 293 -3.83 3.82 -30.58
C ASN A 293 -3.60 4.48 -29.19
N LEU A 294 -3.76 3.69 -28.13
CA LEU A 294 -3.62 4.07 -26.73
C LEU A 294 -2.69 3.08 -25.98
N PRO A 295 -1.47 2.80 -26.49
CA PRO A 295 -0.63 1.66 -26.06
C PRO A 295 -0.26 1.69 -24.57
N THR A 296 -0.25 2.88 -23.97
CA THR A 296 0.12 3.08 -22.57
C THR A 296 -1.08 3.21 -21.64
N LEU A 297 -2.32 3.32 -22.14
CA LEU A 297 -3.50 3.55 -21.32
C LEU A 297 -3.67 2.47 -20.23
N ARG A 298 -3.91 2.95 -19.00
CA ARG A 298 -4.20 2.13 -17.82
C ARG A 298 -5.67 2.31 -17.43
N VAL A 299 -6.23 1.33 -16.75
CA VAL A 299 -7.58 1.41 -16.17
C VAL A 299 -7.69 2.61 -15.22
N HIS A 300 -6.63 2.94 -14.49
CA HIS A 300 -6.62 4.11 -13.59
C HIS A 300 -6.70 5.46 -14.33
N ASP A 301 -6.31 5.51 -15.60
CA ASP A 301 -6.47 6.73 -16.42
C ASP A 301 -7.96 7.04 -16.67
N LEU A 302 -8.86 6.04 -16.55
CA LEU A 302 -10.31 6.26 -16.60
C LEU A 302 -10.80 7.11 -15.41
N LYS A 303 -10.25 6.86 -14.22
CA LYS A 303 -10.52 7.70 -13.04
C LYS A 303 -10.02 9.12 -13.24
N HIS A 304 -8.83 9.29 -13.84
CA HIS A 304 -8.31 10.60 -14.19
C HIS A 304 -9.18 11.31 -15.24
N THR A 305 -9.74 10.56 -16.19
CA THR A 305 -10.70 11.06 -17.17
C THR A 305 -11.95 11.61 -16.48
N TYR A 306 -12.56 10.84 -15.57
CA TYR A 306 -13.71 11.30 -14.78
C TYR A 306 -13.41 12.60 -14.01
N GLY A 307 -12.31 12.61 -13.25
CA GLY A 307 -11.92 13.79 -12.46
C GLY A 307 -11.63 15.03 -13.31
N ARG A 308 -11.10 14.83 -14.53
CA ARG A 308 -10.88 15.92 -15.50
C ARG A 308 -12.19 16.43 -16.08
N ARG A 309 -13.14 15.56 -16.40
CA ARG A 309 -14.48 15.95 -16.90
C ARG A 309 -15.24 16.75 -15.86
N LEU A 310 -15.28 16.28 -14.61
CA LEU A 310 -15.88 17.04 -13.51
C LEU A 310 -15.24 18.42 -13.36
N ARG A 311 -13.90 18.51 -13.47
CA ARG A 311 -13.19 19.79 -13.39
C ARG A 311 -13.56 20.72 -14.54
N ALA A 312 -13.60 20.20 -15.77
CA ALA A 312 -13.95 20.97 -16.96
C ALA A 312 -15.40 21.46 -16.91
N ALA A 313 -16.31 20.67 -16.33
CA ALA A 313 -17.71 21.03 -16.13
C ALA A 313 -17.96 21.94 -14.90
N GLY A 314 -16.91 22.51 -14.31
CA GLY A 314 -17.03 23.47 -13.21
C GLY A 314 -17.46 22.87 -11.86
N VAL A 315 -17.36 21.55 -11.66
CA VAL A 315 -17.69 20.92 -10.38
C VAL A 315 -16.67 21.34 -9.31
N SER A 316 -17.18 21.72 -8.14
CA SER A 316 -16.38 22.21 -7.02
C SER A 316 -15.26 21.21 -6.64
N TYR A 317 -14.18 21.70 -6.04
CA TYR A 317 -13.10 20.80 -5.60
C TYR A 317 -13.60 19.79 -4.55
N GLU A 318 -14.46 20.23 -3.63
CA GLU A 318 -15.03 19.40 -2.56
C GLU A 318 -15.88 18.27 -3.15
N ASP A 319 -16.89 18.59 -3.98
CA ASP A 319 -17.76 17.57 -4.59
C ASP A 319 -16.93 16.59 -5.48
N ARG A 320 -15.85 17.07 -6.12
CA ARG A 320 -14.91 16.20 -6.86
C ARG A 320 -14.16 15.24 -5.95
N GLN A 321 -13.77 15.63 -4.74
CA GLN A 321 -13.12 14.72 -3.78
C GLN A 321 -14.08 13.61 -3.37
N ASP A 322 -15.34 13.96 -3.08
CA ASP A 322 -16.38 13.02 -2.68
C ASP A 322 -16.70 12.04 -3.81
N LEU A 323 -16.95 12.54 -5.02
CA LEU A 323 -17.19 11.71 -6.21
C LEU A 323 -16.00 10.81 -6.55
N LEU A 324 -14.75 11.26 -6.37
CA LEU A 324 -13.54 10.45 -6.59
C LEU A 324 -13.20 9.53 -5.41
N GLY A 325 -13.92 9.59 -4.29
CA GLY A 325 -13.64 8.76 -3.11
C GLY A 325 -12.23 9.01 -2.57
N HIS A 326 -11.83 10.28 -2.56
CA HIS A 326 -10.64 10.73 -1.84
C HIS A 326 -10.97 10.85 -0.35
N LYS A 327 -9.94 10.77 0.50
CA LYS A 327 -10.12 10.91 1.95
C LYS A 327 -10.45 12.37 2.26
N SER A 328 -11.74 12.70 2.25
CA SER A 328 -12.29 13.93 2.76
C SER A 328 -12.68 13.70 4.22
N GLY A 329 -12.36 14.63 5.12
CA GLY A 329 -12.79 14.55 6.52
C GLY A 329 -14.32 14.58 6.71
N ARG A 330 -15.09 14.77 5.62
CA ARG A 330 -16.55 14.87 5.62
C ARG A 330 -17.31 13.59 5.27
N ILE A 331 -16.63 12.53 4.79
CA ILE A 331 -17.35 11.30 4.39
C ILE A 331 -17.71 10.52 5.66
N THR A 332 -18.87 10.87 6.23
CA THR A 332 -19.63 10.04 7.14
C THR A 332 -20.65 9.24 6.33
N THR A 333 -21.14 8.13 6.88
CA THR A 333 -22.19 7.28 6.31
C THR A 333 -23.58 7.94 6.23
N HIS A 334 -23.67 9.23 6.60
CA HIS A 334 -24.93 9.95 6.71
C HIS A 334 -24.96 11.07 5.69
N TYR A 335 -25.36 10.74 4.46
CA TYR A 335 -25.69 11.74 3.46
C TYR A 335 -27.16 12.13 3.58
N SER A 336 -27.43 13.43 3.65
CA SER A 336 -28.78 13.95 3.50
C SER A 336 -29.28 13.79 2.05
N ALA A 337 -30.59 13.75 1.86
CA ALA A 337 -31.18 13.70 0.52
C ALA A 337 -30.73 14.88 -0.37
N ALA A 338 -30.55 16.07 0.23
CA ALA A 338 -30.06 17.25 -0.47
C ALA A 338 -28.61 17.09 -0.94
N GLU A 339 -27.73 16.53 -0.11
CA GLU A 339 -26.34 16.24 -0.50
C GLU A 339 -26.28 15.20 -1.62
N MET A 340 -27.10 14.14 -1.53
CA MET A 340 -27.20 13.13 -2.59
C MET A 340 -27.68 13.74 -3.91
N SER A 341 -28.69 14.62 -3.88
CA SER A 341 -29.17 15.34 -5.06
C SER A 341 -28.05 16.18 -5.69
N LYS A 342 -27.36 16.99 -4.88
CA LYS A 342 -26.25 17.84 -5.35
C LYS A 342 -25.12 17.03 -5.97
N LEU A 343 -24.73 15.92 -5.33
CA LEU A 343 -23.67 15.06 -5.84
C LEU A 343 -24.10 14.33 -7.12
N LEU A 344 -25.37 13.92 -7.24
CA LEU A 344 -25.92 13.34 -8.46
C LEU A 344 -25.93 14.34 -9.63
N GLU A 345 -26.36 15.59 -9.39
CA GLU A 345 -26.27 16.67 -10.37
C GLU A 345 -24.83 16.89 -10.82
N ALA A 346 -23.89 16.99 -9.88
CA ALA A 346 -22.47 17.12 -10.16
C ALA A 346 -21.91 15.93 -10.96
N ALA A 347 -22.31 14.71 -10.63
CA ALA A 347 -21.90 13.51 -11.34
C ALA A 347 -22.45 13.45 -12.77
N ASN A 348 -23.66 13.95 -12.99
CA ASN A 348 -24.29 14.02 -14.31
C ASN A 348 -23.60 15.02 -15.25
N LYS A 349 -23.03 16.12 -14.72
CA LYS A 349 -22.23 17.07 -15.52
C LYS A 349 -21.04 16.41 -16.22
N ALA A 350 -20.47 15.34 -15.68
CA ALA A 350 -19.39 14.59 -16.34
C ALA A 350 -19.83 13.83 -17.60
N CYS A 351 -21.14 13.67 -17.81
CA CYS A 351 -21.72 12.98 -18.96
C CYS A 351 -22.05 13.93 -20.12
N ASP A 352 -21.99 15.25 -19.91
CA ASP A 352 -22.39 16.23 -20.89
C ASP A 352 -21.25 16.49 -21.88
N LYS A 353 -21.33 15.89 -23.07
CA LYS A 353 -20.34 16.05 -24.15
C LYS A 353 -20.26 17.50 -24.69
N GLN A 354 -21.24 18.36 -24.37
CA GLN A 354 -21.34 19.75 -24.83
C GLN A 354 -20.52 20.75 -23.99
N ALA A 355 -20.09 20.38 -22.77
CA ALA A 355 -19.18 21.22 -22.00
C ALA A 355 -17.77 21.13 -22.62
N SER A 356 -17.46 22.08 -23.50
CA SER A 356 -16.19 22.33 -24.21
C SER A 356 -15.14 21.23 -24.05
N THR A 357 -14.86 20.50 -25.14
CA THR A 357 -13.70 19.62 -25.27
C THR A 357 -12.48 20.29 -24.63
N PRO A 358 -11.95 19.77 -23.52
CA PRO A 358 -10.81 20.39 -22.90
C PRO A 358 -9.59 20.05 -23.76
N THR A 359 -9.35 20.86 -24.80
CA THR A 359 -8.10 20.89 -25.55
C THR A 359 -7.00 21.05 -24.50
N LEU A 360 -6.07 20.10 -24.47
CA LEU A 360 -4.90 20.16 -23.60
C LEU A 360 -4.03 21.34 -24.04
N MET A 361 -4.29 22.54 -23.52
CA MET A 361 -3.31 23.62 -23.57
C MET A 361 -2.18 23.26 -22.61
N LEU A 362 -1.16 22.60 -23.14
CA LEU A 362 0.14 22.46 -22.49
C LEU A 362 0.79 23.85 -22.46
N LEU A 363 0.62 24.57 -21.36
CA LEU A 363 1.43 25.74 -21.06
C LEU A 363 2.85 25.25 -20.78
N LYS A 364 3.67 25.13 -21.83
CA LYS A 364 5.12 24.93 -21.67
C LYS A 364 5.69 26.24 -21.14
N LYS A 365 6.29 26.17 -19.95
CA LYS A 365 7.16 27.25 -19.47
C LYS A 365 8.34 27.30 -20.46
N VAL A 366 8.47 28.40 -21.20
CA VAL A 366 9.72 28.69 -21.90
C VAL A 366 10.75 28.90 -20.78
N VAL A 367 11.74 28.01 -20.71
CA VAL A 367 12.89 28.15 -19.81
C VAL A 367 13.93 28.98 -20.52
#